data_AF-A0A1I7JTW2-F1
#
_entry.id   AF-A0A1I7JTW2-F1
#
_cell.length_a   1.000
_cell.length_b   1.000
_cell.length_c   1.000
_cell.angle_alpha   90.00
_cell.angle_beta   90.00
_cell.angle_gamma   90.00
#
_symmetry.space_group_name_H-M   'P 1'
#
loop_
_entity.id
_entity.type
_entity.pdbx_description
1 polymer ?
#
loop_
_entity_poly.entity_id
_entity_poly.type
_entity_poly.pdbx_seq_one_letter_code
_entity_poly.pdbx_strand_id
1 'polypeptide(L)'
;MRADKFEEEYNKEFGEGGKNFDAEFSEGKEDLKIDEMQKTNKGRTFENVANGRVVLCGANAYEQKYYFNPIFKQIPESIKKELNIISVLFTQEAGGIFTIVFEEDGNISIETDADEEDITYDEITAGLLVGEVRRKRQDLFEALGLYYRIYVRGENPADILEEE
;
A
#
# COMPACT_ATOMS: atom_id res chain seq x y z
N MET A 1 20.46 9.56 -22.62
CA MET A 1 19.84 8.43 -23.36
C MET A 1 18.44 8.87 -23.80
N ARG A 2 17.99 8.47 -24.99
CA ARG A 2 16.62 8.77 -25.49
C ARG A 2 15.65 7.70 -24.97
N ALA A 3 14.40 8.06 -24.71
CA ALA A 3 13.34 7.17 -24.21
C ALA A 3 13.19 5.89 -25.05
N ASP A 4 13.41 5.99 -26.36
CA ASP A 4 13.38 4.87 -27.30
C ASP A 4 14.40 3.77 -26.98
N LYS A 5 15.54 4.12 -26.36
CA LYS A 5 16.55 3.15 -25.92
C LYS A 5 16.15 2.38 -24.66
N PHE A 6 15.33 2.99 -23.81
CA PHE A 6 14.83 2.37 -22.58
C PHE A 6 13.71 1.37 -22.89
N GLU A 7 12.81 1.70 -23.82
CA GLU A 7 11.79 0.77 -24.30
C GLU A 7 12.38 -0.42 -25.09
N GLU A 8 13.45 -0.20 -25.86
CA GLU A 8 14.17 -1.30 -26.53
C GLU A 8 14.87 -2.23 -25.53
N GLU A 9 15.51 -1.70 -24.47
CA GLU A 9 16.14 -2.54 -23.44
C GLU A 9 15.09 -3.31 -22.61
N TYR A 10 13.96 -2.68 -22.26
CA TYR A 10 12.87 -3.32 -21.55
C TYR A 10 12.21 -4.45 -22.37
N ASN A 11 11.93 -4.21 -23.65
CA ASN A 11 11.38 -5.26 -24.52
C ASN A 11 12.39 -6.37 -24.83
N LYS A 12 13.70 -6.09 -24.76
CA LYS A 12 14.75 -7.09 -24.98
C LYS A 12 14.99 -7.98 -23.75
N GLU A 13 14.76 -7.47 -22.55
CA GLU A 13 14.84 -8.26 -21.30
C GLU A 13 13.51 -8.97 -20.97
N PHE A 14 12.36 -8.42 -21.37
CA PHE A 14 11.05 -8.90 -20.90
C PHE A 14 10.02 -9.23 -22.01
N GLY A 15 10.36 -9.03 -23.29
CA GLY A 15 9.36 -8.99 -24.38
C GLY A 15 9.07 -10.30 -25.13
N GLU A 16 9.95 -11.30 -25.15
CA GLU A 16 9.75 -12.48 -26.00
C GLU A 16 9.97 -13.81 -25.26
N GLY A 17 8.93 -14.22 -24.53
CA GLY A 17 8.80 -15.49 -23.82
C GLY A 17 7.56 -15.44 -22.92
N GLY A 18 6.33 -15.43 -23.44
CA GLY A 18 5.83 -16.46 -24.32
C GLY A 18 5.32 -17.65 -23.49
N LYS A 19 4.06 -17.54 -23.04
CA LYS A 19 3.13 -18.68 -22.94
C LYS A 19 3.63 -19.88 -22.13
N ASN A 20 3.90 -19.70 -20.84
CA ASN A 20 3.96 -20.80 -19.84
C ASN A 20 3.95 -20.29 -18.38
N PHE A 21 3.62 -19.03 -18.11
CA PHE A 21 3.59 -18.49 -16.74
C PHE A 21 2.27 -18.80 -15.99
N ASP A 22 1.26 -19.31 -16.69
CA ASP A 22 -0.07 -19.59 -16.14
C ASP A 22 -0.14 -20.92 -15.36
N ALA A 23 0.81 -21.84 -15.55
CA ALA A 23 0.72 -23.20 -15.01
C ALA A 23 1.36 -23.36 -13.62
N GLU A 24 2.43 -22.62 -13.29
CA GLU A 24 3.15 -22.79 -12.02
C GLU A 24 2.64 -21.87 -10.89
N PHE A 25 1.86 -20.83 -11.20
CA PHE A 25 1.13 -20.02 -10.21
C PHE A 25 -0.22 -20.64 -9.80
N SER A 26 -0.42 -21.93 -10.07
CA SER A 26 -1.67 -22.65 -9.78
C SER A 26 -1.65 -23.48 -8.49
N GLU A 27 -0.50 -23.66 -7.83
CA GLU A 27 -0.42 -24.32 -6.52
C GLU A 27 0.00 -23.33 -5.44
N GLY A 28 -0.99 -22.82 -4.70
CA GLY A 28 -0.81 -21.75 -3.71
C GLY A 28 -1.85 -20.64 -3.79
N LYS A 29 -2.96 -20.84 -4.51
CA LYS A 29 -4.18 -20.06 -4.31
C LYS A 29 -4.82 -20.46 -2.98
N GLU A 30 -4.37 -19.88 -1.89
CA GLU A 30 -5.36 -19.50 -0.87
C GLU A 30 -5.85 -18.12 -1.26
N ASP A 31 -7.08 -18.09 -1.77
CA ASP A 31 -7.77 -16.91 -2.23
C ASP A 31 -7.65 -15.79 -1.18
N LEU A 32 -6.86 -14.75 -1.48
CA LEU A 32 -6.87 -13.50 -0.73
C LEU A 32 -8.25 -12.88 -0.91
N LYS A 33 -9.19 -13.25 -0.02
CA LYS A 33 -10.47 -12.57 0.11
C LYS A 33 -10.19 -11.13 0.47
N ILE A 34 -10.43 -10.22 -0.47
CA ILE A 34 -10.50 -8.79 -0.21
C ILE A 34 -11.80 -8.58 0.56
N ASP A 35 -11.75 -8.78 1.88
CA ASP A 35 -12.89 -8.56 2.76
C ASP A 35 -13.20 -7.05 2.79
N GLU A 36 -14.47 -6.71 2.55
CA GLU A 36 -15.01 -5.39 2.87
C GLU A 36 -14.73 -5.08 4.34
N MET A 37 -14.63 -3.78 4.67
CA MET A 37 -14.24 -3.25 5.97
C MET A 37 -14.99 -3.92 7.15
N GLN A 38 -14.41 -5.01 7.67
CA GLN A 38 -14.95 -5.75 8.80
C GLN A 38 -14.28 -5.23 10.06
N LYS A 39 -15.11 -4.85 11.03
CA LYS A 39 -14.70 -4.43 12.37
C LYS A 39 -13.75 -5.48 12.96
N THR A 40 -12.60 -5.06 13.47
CA THR A 40 -11.73 -5.96 14.24
C THR A 40 -12.44 -6.34 15.54
N ASN A 41 -12.17 -7.53 16.08
CA ASN A 41 -12.88 -8.09 17.25
C ASN A 41 -12.61 -7.34 18.58
N LYS A 42 -11.75 -6.30 18.60
CA LYS A 42 -11.51 -5.41 19.75
C LYS A 42 -12.00 -3.96 19.54
N GLY A 43 -12.71 -3.68 18.45
CA GLY A 43 -13.28 -2.34 18.19
C GLY A 43 -12.29 -1.28 17.71
N ARG A 44 -11.04 -1.65 17.39
CA ARG A 44 -10.09 -0.77 16.67
C ARG A 44 -10.36 -0.88 15.19
N THR A 45 -11.01 0.12 14.61
CA THR A 45 -11.11 0.25 13.15
C THR A 45 -9.86 0.94 12.62
N PHE A 46 -9.43 0.62 11.40
CA PHE A 46 -8.39 1.41 10.71
C PHE A 46 -8.75 2.91 10.68
N GLU A 47 -10.04 3.25 10.72
CA GLU A 47 -10.56 4.61 10.84
C GLU A 47 -10.19 5.29 12.18
N ASN A 48 -10.12 4.54 13.28
CA ASN A 48 -9.69 5.10 14.57
C ASN A 48 -8.21 5.50 14.55
N VAL A 49 -7.36 4.71 13.88
CA VAL A 49 -5.93 5.03 13.67
C VAL A 49 -5.77 6.26 12.76
N ALA A 50 -6.70 6.44 11.83
CA ALA A 50 -6.65 7.52 10.87
C ALA A 50 -6.97 8.90 11.46
N ASN A 51 -7.56 9.02 12.66
CA ASN A 51 -7.88 10.33 13.28
C ASN A 51 -8.65 11.28 12.33
N GLY A 52 -9.54 10.76 11.49
CA GLY A 52 -10.28 11.55 10.48
C GLY A 52 -9.62 11.65 9.10
N ARG A 53 -8.41 11.11 8.94
CA ARG A 53 -7.70 10.95 7.66
C ARG A 53 -8.28 9.80 6.84
N VAL A 54 -8.00 9.78 5.53
CA VAL A 54 -8.52 8.74 4.64
C VAL A 54 -7.58 7.55 4.59
N VAL A 55 -8.03 6.38 5.04
CA VAL A 55 -7.25 5.13 4.98
C VAL A 55 -7.20 4.61 3.55
N LEU A 56 -6.01 4.36 3.02
CA LEU A 56 -5.81 3.67 1.74
C LEU A 56 -5.89 2.15 1.92
N CYS A 57 -5.06 1.61 2.81
CA CYS A 57 -4.99 0.19 3.11
C CYS A 57 -4.35 -0.05 4.48
N GLY A 58 -4.45 -1.27 4.98
CA GLY A 58 -3.76 -1.67 6.20
C GLY A 58 -3.71 -3.17 6.38
N ALA A 59 -2.83 -3.63 7.25
CA ALA A 59 -2.72 -5.01 7.68
C ALA A 59 -2.76 -5.10 9.21
N ASN A 60 -3.27 -6.20 9.72
CA ASN A 60 -3.37 -6.49 11.14
C ASN A 60 -2.73 -7.86 11.41
N ALA A 61 -1.63 -7.86 12.17
CA ALA A 61 -0.91 -9.08 12.55
C ALA A 61 -1.76 -10.01 13.43
N TYR A 62 -2.59 -9.45 14.32
CA TYR A 62 -3.39 -10.21 15.27
C TYR A 62 -4.50 -11.02 14.59
N GLU A 63 -5.09 -10.45 13.55
CA GLU A 63 -6.17 -11.09 12.79
C GLU A 63 -5.67 -11.75 11.50
N GLN A 64 -4.40 -11.53 11.13
CA GLN A 64 -3.80 -11.95 9.86
C GLN A 64 -4.63 -11.50 8.65
N LYS A 65 -5.11 -10.27 8.71
CA LYS A 65 -6.00 -9.68 7.69
C LYS A 65 -5.36 -8.49 7.02
N TYR A 66 -5.61 -8.38 5.72
CA TYR A 66 -5.32 -7.19 4.93
C TYR A 66 -6.63 -6.54 4.50
N TYR A 67 -6.62 -5.21 4.51
CA TYR A 67 -7.72 -4.38 4.06
C TYR A 67 -7.23 -3.38 3.01
N PHE A 68 -8.04 -3.19 1.97
CA PHE A 68 -7.86 -2.14 0.96
C PHE A 68 -9.16 -1.35 0.82
N ASN A 69 -9.06 -0.02 0.82
CA ASN A 69 -10.25 0.83 0.79
C ASN A 69 -10.91 0.83 -0.60
N PRO A 70 -12.19 0.41 -0.71
CA PRO A 70 -12.91 0.32 -1.99
C PRO A 70 -13.07 1.65 -2.76
N ILE A 71 -12.93 2.81 -2.09
CA ILE A 71 -12.91 4.12 -2.76
C ILE A 71 -11.82 4.15 -3.85
N PHE A 72 -10.70 3.48 -3.59
CA PHE A 72 -9.52 3.43 -4.45
C PHE A 72 -9.54 2.26 -5.43
N LYS A 73 -10.71 1.67 -5.73
CA LYS A 73 -10.83 0.51 -6.63
C LYS A 73 -10.27 0.74 -8.04
N GLN A 74 -10.17 2.00 -8.48
CA GLN A 74 -9.63 2.37 -9.79
C GLN A 74 -8.10 2.32 -9.87
N ILE A 75 -7.41 2.18 -8.73
CA ILE A 75 -5.97 1.97 -8.71
C ILE A 75 -5.63 0.65 -9.45
N PRO A 76 -4.58 0.63 -10.29
CA PRO A 76 -4.12 -0.58 -10.98
C PRO A 76 -3.85 -1.75 -10.03
N GLU A 77 -4.14 -2.96 -10.49
CA GLU A 77 -3.98 -4.18 -9.68
C GLU A 77 -2.54 -4.44 -9.25
N SER A 78 -1.55 -4.06 -10.08
CA SER A 78 -0.13 -4.13 -9.73
C SER A 78 0.19 -3.32 -8.47
N ILE A 79 -0.34 -2.11 -8.36
CA ILE A 79 -0.15 -1.24 -7.21
C ILE A 79 -0.88 -1.80 -5.98
N LYS A 80 -2.11 -2.30 -6.13
CA LYS A 80 -2.84 -2.93 -5.02
C LYS A 80 -2.07 -4.13 -4.46
N LYS A 81 -1.52 -4.98 -5.34
CA LYS A 81 -0.70 -6.13 -4.96
C LYS A 81 0.57 -5.69 -4.24
N GLU A 82 1.23 -4.64 -4.71
CA GLU A 82 2.41 -4.08 -4.06
C GLU A 82 2.10 -3.54 -2.66
N LEU A 83 1.01 -2.78 -2.49
CA LEU A 83 0.54 -2.28 -1.19
C LEU A 83 0.19 -3.43 -0.23
N ASN A 84 -0.44 -4.48 -0.74
CA ASN A 84 -0.74 -5.69 0.03
C ASN A 84 0.55 -6.36 0.53
N ILE A 85 1.51 -6.60 -0.37
CA ILE A 85 2.79 -7.21 -0.01
C ILE A 85 3.51 -6.38 1.05
N ILE A 86 3.59 -5.06 0.88
CA ILE A 86 4.22 -4.16 1.87
C ILE A 86 3.55 -4.29 3.23
N SER A 87 2.22 -4.22 3.27
CA SER A 87 1.46 -4.23 4.53
C SER A 87 1.59 -5.56 5.27
N VAL A 88 1.51 -6.68 4.54
CA VAL A 88 1.63 -8.01 5.12
C VAL A 88 3.06 -8.27 5.59
N LEU A 89 4.07 -7.96 4.78
CA LEU A 89 5.47 -8.13 5.19
C LEU A 89 5.80 -7.28 6.42
N PHE A 90 5.30 -6.05 6.48
CA PHE A 90 5.50 -5.19 7.64
C PHE A 90 4.98 -5.85 8.92
N THR A 91 3.72 -6.30 8.91
CA THR A 91 3.08 -6.89 10.09
C THR A 91 3.62 -8.27 10.45
N GLN A 92 4.22 -8.99 9.50
CA GLN A 92 4.94 -10.24 9.76
C GLN A 92 6.27 -10.01 10.50
N GLU A 93 6.99 -8.94 10.16
CA GLU A 93 8.30 -8.64 10.74
C GLU A 93 8.18 -7.87 12.07
N ALA A 94 7.29 -6.87 12.13
CA ALA A 94 7.16 -5.98 13.30
C ALA A 94 5.98 -6.31 14.22
N GLY A 95 4.99 -7.10 13.78
CA GLY A 95 3.74 -7.29 14.50
C GLY A 95 2.79 -6.09 14.37
N GLY A 96 1.81 -6.01 15.28
CA GLY A 96 0.89 -4.87 15.38
C GLY A 96 -0.06 -4.67 14.19
N ILE A 97 -0.54 -3.44 14.06
CA ILE A 97 -1.41 -2.95 12.99
C ILE A 97 -0.62 -1.93 12.19
N PHE A 98 -0.59 -2.13 10.88
CA PHE A 98 0.05 -1.24 9.92
C PHE A 98 -1.03 -0.57 9.06
N THR A 99 -0.97 0.75 8.89
CA THR A 99 -1.95 1.50 8.11
C THR A 99 -1.26 2.53 7.21
N ILE A 100 -1.70 2.63 5.97
CA ILE A 100 -1.33 3.70 5.04
C ILE A 100 -2.52 4.64 4.92
N VAL A 101 -2.29 5.92 5.20
CA VAL A 101 -3.34 6.96 5.21
C VAL A 101 -2.93 8.13 4.32
N PHE A 102 -3.93 8.79 3.72
CA PHE A 102 -3.78 10.08 3.06
C PHE A 102 -4.01 11.21 4.06
N GLU A 103 -3.08 12.14 4.10
CA GLU A 103 -3.16 13.39 4.82
C GLU A 103 -4.07 14.40 4.09
N GLU A 104 -4.43 15.49 4.78
CA GLU A 104 -5.27 16.55 4.22
C GLU A 104 -4.64 17.29 3.04
N ASP A 105 -3.31 17.31 2.96
CA ASP A 105 -2.53 17.88 1.85
C ASP A 105 -2.35 16.91 0.67
N GLY A 106 -2.80 15.66 0.84
CA GLY A 106 -2.66 14.60 -0.15
C GLY A 106 -1.35 13.82 -0.07
N ASN A 107 -0.48 14.12 0.89
CA ASN A 107 0.68 13.28 1.20
C ASN A 107 0.23 11.96 1.86
N ILE A 108 1.13 10.98 1.85
CA ILE A 108 0.92 9.70 2.50
C ILE A 108 1.68 9.62 3.82
N SER A 109 0.97 9.17 4.84
CA SER A 109 1.52 8.77 6.12
C SER A 109 1.38 7.28 6.34
N ILE A 110 2.39 6.72 7.01
CA ILE A 110 2.39 5.34 7.47
C ILE A 110 2.26 5.39 8.98
N GLU A 111 1.25 4.70 9.49
CA GLU A 111 0.89 4.63 10.90
C GLU A 111 1.01 3.19 11.40
N THR A 112 1.53 3.04 12.61
CA THR A 112 1.64 1.75 13.29
C THR A 112 0.97 1.83 14.65
N ASP A 113 0.14 0.86 14.97
CA ASP A 113 -0.53 0.74 16.28
C ASP A 113 -0.34 -0.67 16.84
N ALA A 114 -0.32 -0.80 18.16
CA ALA A 114 -0.18 -2.08 18.85
C ALA A 114 -0.98 -2.07 20.15
N ASP A 115 -1.25 -3.25 20.73
CA ASP A 115 -1.80 -3.30 22.08
C ASP A 115 -0.74 -2.89 23.11
N GLU A 116 -1.11 -2.14 24.16
CA GLU A 116 -0.14 -1.69 25.18
C GLU A 116 0.53 -2.87 25.89
N GLU A 117 -0.17 -4.01 25.96
CA GLU A 117 0.31 -5.27 26.53
C GLU A 117 0.93 -6.21 25.47
N ASP A 118 1.11 -5.75 24.23
CA ASP A 118 1.62 -6.60 23.15
C ASP A 118 3.14 -6.79 23.21
N ILE A 119 3.55 -7.92 23.77
CA ILE A 119 4.96 -8.35 23.80
C ILE A 119 5.49 -8.82 22.43
N THR A 120 4.62 -9.04 21.44
CA THR A 120 4.99 -9.52 20.10
C THR A 120 5.27 -8.38 19.13
N TYR A 121 4.88 -7.15 19.47
CA TYR A 121 5.19 -5.97 18.70
C TYR A 121 6.63 -5.50 18.95
N ASP A 122 7.38 -5.30 17.87
CA ASP A 122 8.73 -4.75 17.90
C ASP A 122 8.72 -3.30 17.37
N GLU A 123 8.66 -2.34 18.29
CA GLU A 123 8.65 -0.91 17.98
C GLU A 123 9.90 -0.45 17.22
N ILE A 124 11.07 -1.05 17.49
CA ILE A 124 12.33 -0.68 16.84
C ILE A 124 12.28 -1.14 15.37
N THR A 125 11.90 -2.39 15.15
CA THR A 125 11.75 -2.94 13.80
C THR A 125 10.66 -2.20 13.01
N ALA A 126 9.54 -1.86 13.65
CA ALA A 126 8.48 -1.05 13.04
C ALA A 126 9.02 0.30 12.54
N GLY A 127 9.72 1.05 13.39
CA GLY A 127 10.28 2.36 13.01
C GLY A 127 11.29 2.27 11.85
N LEU A 128 12.14 1.24 11.83
CA LEU A 128 13.10 1.00 10.75
C LEU A 128 12.38 0.69 9.42
N LEU A 129 11.39 -0.20 9.46
CA LEU A 129 10.62 -0.59 8.28
C LEU A 129 9.80 0.57 7.72
N VAL A 130 9.24 1.44 8.57
CA VAL A 130 8.54 2.66 8.11
C VAL A 130 9.49 3.53 7.29
N GLY A 131 10.71 3.77 7.80
CA GLY A 131 11.72 4.55 7.09
C GLY A 131 12.16 3.89 5.77
N GLU A 132 12.32 2.56 5.77
CA GLU A 132 12.69 1.81 4.58
C GLU A 132 11.61 1.86 3.50
N VAL A 133 10.34 1.62 3.87
CA VAL A 133 9.20 1.66 2.96
C VAL A 133 9.06 3.06 2.36
N ARG A 134 9.12 4.13 3.18
CA ARG A 134 9.08 5.51 2.69
C ARG A 134 10.21 5.80 1.68
N ARG A 135 11.44 5.35 1.96
CA ARG A 135 12.58 5.59 1.07
C ARG A 135 12.52 4.78 -0.23
N LYS A 136 12.10 3.51 -0.17
CA LYS A 136 12.10 2.62 -1.33
C LYS A 136 10.90 2.83 -2.25
N ARG A 137 9.80 3.35 -1.72
CA ARG A 137 8.51 3.49 -2.43
C ARG A 137 8.05 4.94 -2.50
N GLN A 138 9.00 5.87 -2.48
CA GLN A 138 8.74 7.30 -2.61
C GLN A 138 7.92 7.60 -3.88
N ASP A 139 8.40 7.17 -5.05
CA ASP A 139 7.73 7.38 -6.34
C ASP A 139 6.30 6.82 -6.36
N LEU A 140 6.09 5.66 -5.73
CA LEU A 140 4.77 5.05 -5.61
C LEU A 140 3.85 5.92 -4.75
N PHE A 141 4.34 6.41 -3.61
CA PHE A 141 3.55 7.24 -2.71
C PHE A 141 3.26 8.62 -3.28
N GLU A 142 4.20 9.21 -4.01
CA GLU A 142 3.99 10.47 -4.74
C GLU A 142 2.90 10.29 -5.82
N ALA A 143 2.96 9.22 -6.61
CA ALA A 143 1.94 8.93 -7.62
C ALA A 143 0.54 8.70 -7.00
N LEU A 144 0.48 8.01 -5.85
CA LEU A 144 -0.75 7.79 -5.11
C LEU A 144 -1.30 9.09 -4.48
N GLY A 145 -0.42 9.95 -3.96
CA GLY A 145 -0.79 11.26 -3.43
C GLY A 145 -1.40 12.16 -4.50
N LEU A 146 -0.77 12.22 -5.68
CA LEU A 146 -1.31 12.92 -6.84
C LEU A 146 -2.68 12.35 -7.27
N TYR A 147 -2.81 11.02 -7.30
CA TYR A 147 -4.08 10.36 -7.58
C TYR A 147 -5.17 10.81 -6.60
N TYR A 148 -4.86 10.85 -5.30
CA TYR A 148 -5.81 11.27 -4.27
C TYR A 148 -6.24 12.73 -4.44
N ARG A 149 -5.29 13.66 -4.67
CA ARG A 149 -5.58 15.08 -4.93
C ARG A 149 -6.51 15.27 -6.13
N ILE A 150 -6.21 14.64 -7.25
CA ILE A 150 -7.00 14.82 -8.49
C ILE A 150 -8.35 14.09 -8.41
N TYR A 151 -8.34 12.79 -8.13
CA TYR A 151 -9.51 11.94 -8.32
C TYR A 151 -10.43 11.86 -7.10
N VAL A 152 -9.90 12.10 -5.90
CA VAL A 152 -10.69 12.04 -4.66
C VAL A 152 -11.02 13.44 -4.16
N ARG A 153 -10.05 14.38 -4.15
CA ARG A 153 -10.32 15.77 -3.73
C ARG A 153 -10.85 16.66 -4.85
N GLY A 154 -10.67 16.28 -6.12
CA GLY A 154 -11.13 17.08 -7.26
C GLY A 154 -10.28 18.32 -7.53
N GLU A 155 -9.02 18.32 -7.09
CA GLU A 155 -8.07 19.39 -7.41
C GLU A 155 -7.77 19.41 -8.91
N ASN A 156 -7.58 20.62 -9.45
CA ASN A 156 -7.25 20.79 -10.85
C ASN A 156 -5.76 20.45 -11.08
N PRO A 157 -5.43 19.53 -11.99
CA PRO A 157 -4.04 19.18 -12.29
C PRO A 157 -3.15 20.36 -12.67
N ALA A 158 -3.74 21.41 -13.28
CA ALA A 158 -3.00 22.61 -13.66
C ALA A 158 -2.51 23.39 -12.42
N ASP A 159 -3.33 23.45 -11.37
CA ASP A 159 -3.04 24.22 -10.15
C ASP A 159 -1.96 23.51 -9.31
N ILE A 160 -1.89 22.18 -9.38
CA ILE A 160 -0.88 21.35 -8.66
C ILE A 160 0.53 21.55 -9.24
N LEU A 161 0.65 21.71 -10.56
CA LEU A 161 1.93 21.86 -11.25
C LEU A 161 2.55 23.25 -11.09
N GLU A 162 1.78 24.23 -10.61
CA GLU A 162 2.28 25.58 -10.32
C GLU A 162 2.89 25.68 -8.91
N GLU A 163 2.72 24.66 -8.05
CA GLU A 163 3.20 24.61 -6.66
C GLU A 163 4.55 23.89 -6.47
N GLU A 164 5.07 23.20 -7.51
CA GLU A 164 6.41 22.57 -7.53
C GLU A 164 7.53 23.52 -8.03
#